data_AF-A0A7C7ZQU4-F1
#
_entry.id   AF-A0A7C7ZQU4-F1
#
_cell.length_a   1.000
_cell.length_b   1.000
_cell.length_c   1.000
_cell.angle_alpha   90.00
_cell.angle_beta   90.00
_cell.angle_gamma   90.00
#
_symmetry.space_group_name_H-M   'P 1'
#
loop_
_entity.id
_entity.type
_entity.pdbx_description
1 polymer ?
#
loop_
_entity_poly.entity_id
_entity_poly.type
_entity_poly.pdbx_seq_one_letter_code
_entity_poly.pdbx_strand_id
1 'polypeptide(L)' 'QKMWILRKILHPMDTVEAAEFLIDRLKLTKTNDEFFSSMSQKK' A
#
# COMPACT_ATOMS: atom_id res chain seq x y z
N GLN A 1 -4.02 1.81 12.69
CA GLN A 1 -4.97 1.93 11.54
C GLN A 1 -4.31 1.68 10.18
N LYS A 2 -3.13 2.27 9.88
CA LYS A 2 -2.42 2.13 8.60
C LYS A 2 -2.32 0.69 8.04
N MET A 3 -1.97 -0.29 8.86
CA MET A 3 -1.89 -1.72 8.46
C MET A 3 -3.24 -2.37 8.12
N TRP A 4 -4.33 -1.99 8.80
CA TRP A 4 -5.66 -2.54 8.54
C TRP A 4 -6.21 -2.06 7.18
N ILE A 5 -5.90 -0.82 6.82
CA ILE A 5 -6.24 -0.24 5.51
C ILE A 5 -5.46 -0.96 4.40
N LEU A 6 -4.15 -1.13 4.57
CA LEU A 6 -3.32 -1.89 3.63
C LEU A 6 -3.87 -3.31 3.43
N ARG A 7 -4.22 -4.01 4.52
CA ARG A 7 -4.82 -5.35 4.44
C ARG A 7 -6.13 -5.37 3.65
N LYS A 8 -6.98 -4.35 3.79
CA LYS A 8 -8.23 -4.25 3.02
C LYS A 8 -7.99 -4.03 1.53
N ILE A 9 -6.93 -3.30 1.16
CA ILE A 9 -6.56 -3.04 -0.24
C ILE A 9 -5.97 -4.30 -0.88
N LEU A 10 -5.17 -5.06 -0.13
CA LEU A 10 -4.52 -6.28 -0.62
C LEU A 10 -5.46 -7.50 -0.62
N HIS A 11 -6.52 -7.51 0.19
CA HIS A 11 -7.42 -8.67 0.30
C HIS A 11 -8.14 -9.08 -0.99
N PRO A 12 -8.62 -8.16 -1.86
CA PRO A 12 -9.23 -8.53 -3.14
C PRO A 12 -8.21 -8.77 -4.26
N MET A 13 -6.92 -8.54 -4.04
CA MET A 13 -5.86 -8.72 -5.05
C MET A 13 -5.31 -10.14 -4.99
N ASP A 14 -4.92 -10.67 -6.15
CA ASP A 14 -4.16 -11.93 -6.21
C ASP A 14 -2.76 -11.73 -5.61
N THR A 15 -2.15 -12.83 -5.13
CA THR A 15 -0.87 -12.79 -4.40
C THR A 15 0.26 -12.14 -5.21
N VAL A 16 0.28 -12.35 -6.52
CA VAL A 16 1.27 -11.76 -7.44
C VAL A 16 1.02 -10.27 -7.62
N GLU A 17 -0.22 -9.88 -7.90
CA GLU A 17 -0.63 -8.48 -8.07
C GLU A 17 -0.39 -7.67 -6.79
N ALA A 18 -0.69 -8.24 -5.63
CA ALA A 18 -0.42 -7.64 -4.32
C ALA A 18 1.07 -7.38 -4.07
N ALA A 19 1.93 -8.32 -4.48
CA ALA A 19 3.38 -8.18 -4.33
C ALA A 19 3.94 -7.12 -5.29
N GLU A 20 3.50 -7.10 -6.53
CA GLU A 20 3.88 -6.09 -7.53
C GLU A 20 3.42 -4.69 -7.09
N PHE A 21 2.17 -4.55 -6.65
CA PHE A 21 1.63 -3.30 -6.12
C PHE A 21 2.46 -2.76 -4.95
N LEU A 22 2.84 -3.62 -4.00
CA LEU A 22 3.68 -3.26 -2.86
C LEU A 22 5.05 -2.78 -3.33
N ILE A 23 5.70 -3.51 -4.22
CA ILE A 23 7.03 -3.19 -4.72
C ILE A 23 7.03 -1.85 -5.46
N ASP A 24 6.07 -1.63 -6.34
CA ASP A 24 5.99 -0.39 -7.13
C ASP A 24 5.72 0.82 -6.25
N ARG A 25 4.84 0.70 -5.25
CA ARG A 25 4.58 1.79 -4.31
C ARG A 25 5.77 2.07 -3.40
N LEU A 26 6.46 1.03 -2.91
CA LEU A 26 7.66 1.19 -2.08
C LEU A 26 8.83 1.79 -2.86
N LYS A 27 8.97 1.51 -4.15
CA LYS A 27 9.98 2.16 -5.01
C LYS A 27 9.75 3.66 -5.20
N LEU A 28 8.49 4.10 -5.16
CA LEU A 28 8.11 5.50 -5.36
C LEU A 28 8.28 6.38 -4.11
N THR A 29 8.43 5.78 -2.93
CA THR A 29 8.52 6.49 -1.65
C THR A 29 9.80 6.13 -0.92
N LYS A 30 10.50 7.10 -0.34
CA LYS A 30 11.75 6.84 0.38
C LYS A 30 11.52 6.33 1.80
N THR A 31 10.37 6.66 2.38
CA THR A 31 10.05 6.31 3.77
C THR A 31 8.67 5.63 3.88
N ASN A 32 8.53 4.78 4.90
CA ASN A 32 7.25 4.13 5.19
C ASN A 32 6.15 5.15 5.54
N ASP A 33 6.51 6.31 6.11
CA ASP A 33 5.53 7.36 6.40
C ASP A 33 5.01 8.04 5.13
N GLU A 34 5.84 8.26 4.11
CA GLU A 34 5.40 8.72 2.79
C GLU A 34 4.48 7.69 2.13
N PHE A 35 4.86 6.40 2.17
CA PHE A 35 4.05 5.30 1.65
C PHE A 35 2.65 5.27 2.28
N PHE A 36 2.56 5.26 3.62
CA PHE A 36 1.28 5.23 4.30
C PHE A 36 0.49 6.53 4.16
N SER A 37 1.15 7.68 4.01
CA SER A 37 0.49 8.95 3.72
C SER A 37 -0.13 8.96 2.32
N SER A 38 0.54 8.35 1.33
CA SER A 38 0.01 8.20 -0.04
C SER A 38 -1.22 7.29 -0.12
N MET A 39 -1.33 6.29 0.78
CA MET A 39 -2.51 5.43 0.90
C MET A 39 -3.66 6.04 1.69
N SER A 40 -3.41 7.12 2.45
CA SER A 40 -4.38 7.72 3.36
C SER A 40 -5.22 8.85 2.74
N GLN A 41 -5.19 9.06 1.42
CA GLN A 41 -6.05 10.06 0.77
C GLN A 41 -7.47 9.53 0.51
N LYS A 42 -8.32 9.64 1.53
CA LYS A 42 -9.76 9.85 1.35
C LYS A 42 -10.19 11.00 2.26
N LYS A 43 -10.43 12.15 1.66
CA LYS A 43 -11.60 12.96 2.03
C LYS A 43 -12.78 12.40 1.25
#